data_AF-A0A2S7F050-F1
#
_entry.id   AF-A0A2S7F050-F1
#
_cell.length_a   1.000
_cell.length_b   1.000
_cell.length_c   1.000
_cell.angle_alpha   90.00
_cell.angle_beta   90.00
_cell.angle_gamma   90.00
#
_symmetry.space_group_name_H-M   'P 1'
#
loop_
_entity.id
_entity.type
_entity.pdbx_description
1 polymer ?
#
loop_
_entity_poly.entity_id
_entity_poly.type
_entity_poly.pdbx_seq_one_letter_code
_entity_poly.pdbx_strand_id
1 'polypeptide(L)'
;MRGKISARRRHRHARRADPSSALLRGAGLNVTSARLAAVRLAPQVLSAYGQLTPQHLHAAARDAGYAISASAWYRVLACLQSAGLLPDAAHAHAMTQTHTPAPRSDPLDDDHAR
;
A
#
# COMPACT_ATOMS: atom_id res chain seq x y z
N MET A 1 14.58 -48.10 34.24
CA MET A 1 13.46 -47.13 34.08
C MET A 1 14.03 -45.85 33.47
N ARG A 2 13.83 -45.61 32.17
CA ARG A 2 12.74 -44.82 31.56
C ARG A 2 12.89 -43.31 31.85
N GLY A 3 13.44 -42.61 30.86
CA GLY A 3 13.56 -41.14 30.81
C GLY A 3 13.90 -40.65 29.41
N LYS A 4 13.23 -41.21 28.38
CA LYS A 4 13.07 -40.53 27.09
C LYS A 4 12.12 -39.34 27.32
N ILE A 5 12.10 -38.37 26.40
CA ILE A 5 11.24 -37.16 26.38
C ILE A 5 11.96 -35.98 27.06
N SER A 6 12.65 -35.11 26.34
CA SER A 6 11.94 -34.12 25.54
C SER A 6 12.74 -33.77 24.31
N ALA A 7 12.18 -34.19 23.18
CA ALA A 7 12.50 -33.68 21.86
C ALA A 7 12.83 -32.19 21.95
N ARG A 8 13.98 -31.83 21.38
CA ARG A 8 14.30 -30.48 20.94
C ARG A 8 13.20 -30.03 19.96
N ARG A 9 12.03 -29.70 20.48
CA ARG A 9 11.00 -28.84 19.90
C ARG A 9 11.55 -27.42 19.92
N ARG A 10 12.74 -27.24 19.35
CA ARG A 10 13.06 -26.02 18.60
C ARG A 10 12.21 -26.13 17.33
N HIS A 11 10.90 -26.05 17.53
CA HIS A 11 9.97 -25.48 16.58
C HIS A 11 10.71 -24.24 16.07
N ARG A 12 11.27 -24.22 14.86
CA ARG A 12 10.51 -24.46 13.64
C ARG A 12 9.13 -23.79 13.77
N HIS A 13 9.06 -22.65 14.48
CA HIS A 13 8.39 -21.50 13.92
C HIS A 13 9.07 -21.29 12.58
N ALA A 14 8.55 -21.99 11.58
CA ALA A 14 8.54 -21.53 10.22
C ALA A 14 8.40 -20.02 10.33
N ARG A 15 9.50 -19.34 10.00
CA ARG A 15 9.53 -17.94 9.64
C ARG A 15 8.32 -17.77 8.74
N ARG A 16 7.19 -17.34 9.28
CA ARG A 16 6.10 -16.84 8.45
C ARG A 16 6.77 -15.67 7.77
N ALA A 17 7.16 -15.88 6.51
CA ALA A 17 7.79 -14.84 5.73
C ALA A 17 6.83 -13.67 5.81
N ASP A 18 7.29 -12.56 6.37
CA ASP A 18 6.44 -11.39 6.52
C ASP A 18 5.94 -11.05 5.11
N PRO A 19 4.62 -10.99 4.86
CA PRO A 19 4.09 -10.87 3.51
C PRO A 19 4.63 -9.61 2.81
N SER A 20 4.83 -8.53 3.57
CA SER A 20 5.49 -7.31 3.09
C SER A 20 6.95 -7.56 2.65
N SER A 21 7.69 -8.42 3.37
CA SER A 21 9.06 -8.79 2.99
C SER A 21 9.12 -9.69 1.76
N ALA A 22 8.08 -10.50 1.51
CA ALA A 22 7.96 -11.32 0.32
C ALA A 22 7.62 -10.46 -0.91
N LEU A 23 6.70 -9.49 -0.76
CA LEU A 23 6.36 -8.53 -1.82
C LEU A 23 7.57 -7.71 -2.27
N LEU A 24 8.35 -7.17 -1.33
CA LEU A 24 9.56 -6.43 -1.65
C LEU A 24 10.58 -7.28 -2.40
N ARG A 25 10.80 -8.53 -1.97
CA ARG A 25 11.70 -9.45 -2.67
C ARG A 25 11.19 -9.85 -4.05
N GLY A 26 9.89 -10.08 -4.20
CA GLY A 26 9.25 -10.38 -5.48
C GLY A 26 9.42 -9.24 -6.49
N ALA A 27 9.47 -8.00 -6.01
CA ALA A 27 9.74 -6.82 -6.83
C ALA A 27 11.25 -6.54 -7.04
N GLY A 28 12.14 -7.44 -6.63
CA GLY A 28 13.59 -7.26 -6.76
C GLY A 28 14.19 -6.18 -5.82
N LEU A 29 13.45 -5.76 -4.80
CA LEU A 29 13.88 -4.71 -3.88
C LEU A 29 14.51 -5.30 -2.60
N ASN A 30 15.59 -4.66 -2.15
CA ASN A 30 16.14 -4.91 -0.81
C ASN A 30 15.09 -4.64 0.27
N VAL A 31 14.97 -5.59 1.21
CA VAL A 31 14.06 -5.49 2.36
C VAL A 31 14.75 -4.65 3.44
N THR A 32 14.33 -3.39 3.58
CA THR A 32 14.79 -2.49 4.64
C THR A 32 13.64 -2.13 5.57
N SER A 33 13.95 -1.73 6.81
CA SER A 33 12.94 -1.32 7.79
C SER A 33 12.04 -0.20 7.25
N ALA A 34 12.62 0.76 6.52
CA ALA A 34 11.87 1.86 5.90
C ALA A 34 10.92 1.40 4.79
N ARG A 35 11.34 0.47 3.93
CA ARG A 35 10.48 -0.09 2.87
C ARG A 35 9.37 -0.96 3.43
N LEU A 36 9.66 -1.74 4.47
CA LEU A 36 8.64 -2.51 5.19
C LEU A 36 7.61 -1.60 5.84
N ALA A 37 8.07 -0.54 6.51
CA ALA A 37 7.17 0.45 7.11
C ALA A 37 6.32 1.15 6.05
N ALA A 38 6.89 1.52 4.90
CA ALA A 38 6.15 2.11 3.79
C ALA A 38 5.00 1.22 3.31
N VAL A 39 5.28 -0.06 3.04
CA VAL A 39 4.29 -1.02 2.54
C VAL A 39 3.19 -1.27 3.58
N ARG A 40 3.52 -1.22 4.88
CA ARG A 40 2.56 -1.41 5.97
C ARG A 40 1.67 -0.19 6.23
N LEU A 41 2.23 1.01 6.11
CA LEU A 41 1.53 2.27 6.36
C LEU A 41 0.73 2.75 5.14
N ALA A 42 1.12 2.33 3.93
CA ALA A 42 0.49 2.72 2.68
C ALA A 42 -1.05 2.60 2.68
N PRO A 43 -1.67 1.47 3.10
CA PRO A 43 -3.13 1.35 3.13
C PRO A 43 -3.79 2.35 4.10
N GLN A 44 -3.19 2.57 5.27
CA GLN A 44 -3.72 3.50 6.28
C GLN A 44 -3.69 4.95 5.76
N VAL A 45 -2.59 5.34 5.14
CA VAL A 45 -2.42 6.68 4.54
C VAL A 45 -3.40 6.86 3.38
N LEU A 46 -3.56 5.84 2.53
CA LEU A 46 -4.49 5.90 1.40
C LEU A 46 -5.95 6.00 1.87
N SER A 47 -6.34 5.23 2.88
CA SER A 47 -7.70 5.31 3.45
C SER A 47 -7.97 6.64 4.16
N ALA A 48 -6.97 7.25 4.78
CA ALA A 48 -7.14 8.51 5.52
C ALA A 48 -7.15 9.75 4.61
N TYR A 49 -6.30 9.78 3.59
CA TYR A 49 -6.07 10.98 2.78
C TYR A 49 -6.48 10.84 1.30
N GLY A 50 -6.88 9.65 0.86
CA GLY A 50 -7.21 9.35 -0.54
C GLY A 50 -6.02 9.36 -1.50
N GLN A 51 -4.84 9.79 -1.04
CA GLN A 51 -3.61 9.87 -1.82
C GLN A 51 -2.39 9.54 -0.97
N LEU A 52 -1.35 9.04 -1.63
CA LEU A 52 -0.14 8.55 -0.99
C LEU A 52 1.02 9.51 -1.29
N THR A 53 1.26 10.45 -0.37
CA THR A 53 2.32 11.46 -0.50
C THR A 53 3.45 11.19 0.49
N PRO A 54 4.70 11.60 0.20
CA PRO A 54 5.82 11.47 1.13
C PRO A 54 5.56 12.11 2.50
N GLN A 55 4.85 13.24 2.50
CA GLN A 55 4.53 14.01 3.71
C GLN A 55 3.56 13.26 4.61
N HIS A 56 2.46 12.74 4.07
CA HIS A 56 1.48 11.97 4.85
C HIS A 56 2.10 10.67 5.37
N LEU A 57 2.94 10.03 4.56
CA LEU A 57 3.58 8.79 4.95
C LEU A 57 4.67 8.99 6.00
N HIS A 58 5.40 10.11 5.94
CA HIS A 58 6.32 10.52 7.00
C HIS A 58 5.59 10.87 8.31
N ALA A 59 4.46 11.57 8.25
CA ALA A 59 3.63 11.86 9.43
C ALA A 59 3.12 10.57 10.09
N ALA A 60 2.49 9.68 9.30
CA ALA A 60 2.02 8.39 9.78
C ALA A 60 3.16 7.51 10.35
N ALA A 61 4.34 7.57 9.74
CA ALA A 61 5.50 6.86 10.25
C ALA A 61 6.02 7.41 11.58
N ARG A 62 6.01 8.74 11.73
CA ARG A 62 6.40 9.40 12.98
C ARG A 62 5.43 9.03 14.10
N ASP A 63 4.12 9.03 13.84
CA ASP A 63 3.09 8.64 14.80
C ASP A 63 3.22 7.16 15.20
N ALA A 64 3.63 6.30 14.27
CA ALA A 64 3.93 4.90 14.54
C ALA A 64 5.31 4.66 15.20
N GLY A 65 6.07 5.71 15.51
CA GLY A 65 7.34 5.63 16.23
C GLY A 65 8.57 5.28 15.36
N TYR A 66 8.49 5.43 14.04
CA TYR A 66 9.64 5.19 13.16
C TYR A 66 10.58 6.42 13.10
N ALA A 67 11.86 6.21 13.42
CA ALA A 67 12.90 7.22 13.31
C ALA A 67 13.54 7.22 11.89
N ILE A 68 12.79 7.66 10.89
CA ILE A 68 13.25 7.73 9.49
C ILE A 68 13.13 9.16 8.99
N SER A 69 14.21 9.70 8.40
CA SER A 69 14.23 11.07 7.86
C SER A 69 13.24 11.26 6.71
N ALA A 70 12.72 12.48 6.56
CA ALA A 70 11.83 12.85 5.45
C ALA A 70 12.45 12.51 4.08
N SER A 71 13.73 12.82 3.86
CA SER A 71 14.44 12.54 2.61
C SER A 71 14.52 11.05 2.29
N ALA A 72 14.66 10.19 3.31
CA ALA A 72 14.63 8.74 3.12
C ALA A 72 13.24 8.26 2.67
N TRP A 73 12.16 8.88 3.16
CA TRP A 73 10.79 8.55 2.72
C TRP A 73 10.54 8.91 1.26
N TYR A 74 11.05 10.05 0.77
CA TYR A 74 10.98 10.39 -0.65
C TYR A 74 11.64 9.32 -1.53
N ARG A 75 12.85 8.89 -1.17
CA ARG A 75 13.57 7.84 -1.92
C ARG A 75 12.86 6.49 -1.87
N VAL A 76 12.32 6.13 -0.71
CA VAL A 76 11.60 4.86 -0.51
C VAL A 76 10.31 4.86 -1.33
N LEU A 77 9.53 5.93 -1.27
CA LEU A 77 8.27 6.04 -2.02
C LEU A 77 8.51 5.95 -3.52
N ALA A 78 9.46 6.73 -4.05
CA ALA A 78 9.82 6.69 -5.47
C ALA A 78 10.23 5.28 -5.91
N CYS A 79 11.06 4.58 -5.12
CA CYS A 79 11.45 3.20 -5.39
C CYS A 79 10.25 2.25 -5.48
N LEU A 80 9.28 2.39 -4.56
CA LEU A 80 8.11 1.51 -4.50
C LEU A 80 7.13 1.79 -5.64
N GLN A 81 6.97 3.05 -6.03
CA GLN A 81 6.17 3.46 -7.19
C GLN A 81 6.79 2.97 -8.49
N SER A 82 8.10 3.15 -8.69
CA SER A 82 8.80 2.63 -9.88
C SER A 82 8.78 1.10 -9.97
N ALA A 83 8.71 0.41 -8.83
CA ALA A 83 8.55 -1.03 -8.77
C ALA A 83 7.09 -1.50 -8.97
N GLY A 84 6.14 -0.59 -9.15
CA GLY A 84 4.71 -0.90 -9.31
C GLY A 84 4.03 -1.44 -8.05
N LEU A 85 4.65 -1.30 -6.87
CA LEU A 85 4.11 -1.78 -5.60
C LEU A 85 3.14 -0.79 -4.96
N LEU A 86 3.24 0.50 -5.29
CA LEU A 86 2.37 1.56 -4.79
C LEU A 86 1.89 2.45 -5.94
N PRO A 87 0.66 2.97 -5.87
CA PRO A 87 0.15 3.89 -6.88
C PRO A 87 0.95 5.20 -6.88
N ASP A 88 1.22 5.71 -8.08
CA ASP A 88 1.73 7.06 -8.26
C ASP A 88 0.60 8.07 -7.97
N ALA A 89 0.95 9.25 -7.43
CA ALA A 89 0.03 10.36 -7.27
C ALA A 89 -0.64 10.75 -8.60
N ALA A 90 0.08 10.62 -9.72
CA ALA A 90 -0.48 10.82 -11.06
C ALA A 90 -1.53 9.76 -11.44
N HIS A 91 -1.38 8.51 -10.95
CA HIS A 91 -2.31 7.41 -11.20
C HIS A 91 -3.56 7.48 -10.30
N ALA A 92 -3.43 7.98 -9.08
CA ALA A 92 -4.57 8.14 -8.15
C ALA A 92 -5.61 9.13 -8.69
N HIS A 93 -5.17 10.20 -9.35
CA HIS A 93 -6.05 11.18 -10.00
C HIS A 93 -6.74 10.62 -11.27
N ALA A 94 -6.07 9.75 -12.02
CA ALA A 94 -6.63 9.15 -13.24
C ALA A 94 -7.82 8.22 -12.94
N MET A 95 -7.83 7.53 -11.81
CA MET A 95 -8.95 6.65 -11.41
C MET A 95 -10.17 7.40 -10.84
N THR A 96 -10.02 8.67 -10.45
CA THR A 96 -11.16 9.48 -9.96
C THR A 96 -11.93 10.17 -11.09
N GLN A 97 -11.36 10.22 -12.30
CA GLN A 97 -11.96 10.96 -13.43
C GLN A 97 -12.81 10.10 -14.37
N THR A 98 -12.91 8.78 -14.17
CA THR A 98 -13.67 7.89 -15.07
C THR A 98 -15.14 7.69 -14.68
N HIS A 99 -15.65 8.42 -13.68
CA HIS A 99 -17.07 8.41 -13.32
C HIS A 99 -17.71 9.79 -13.57
N THR A 100 -17.75 10.22 -14.83
CA THR A 100 -18.76 11.18 -15.28
C THR A 100 -19.97 10.37 -15.73
N PRO A 101 -21.09 10.33 -14.99
CA PRO A 101 -22.32 9.79 -15.55
C PRO A 101 -22.71 10.68 -16.73
N ALA A 102 -22.78 10.09 -17.92
CA ALA A 102 -23.23 10.78 -19.11
C ALA A 102 -24.60 11.43 -18.82
N PRO A 103 -24.82 12.71 -19.18
CA PRO A 103 -26.17 13.26 -19.14
C PRO A 103 -27.01 12.42 -20.12
N ARG A 104 -28.00 11.71 -19.58
CA ARG A 104 -29.04 11.08 -20.39
C ARG A 104 -29.85 12.22 -21.00
N SER A 105 -29.48 12.65 -22.19
CA SER A 105 -30.39 13.35 -23.09
C SER A 105 -31.40 12.32 -23.56
N ASP A 106 -32.50 12.21 -22.83
CA ASP A 106 -33.72 11.56 -23.26
C ASP A 106 -34.47 12.59 -24.11
N PRO A 107 -34.54 12.45 -25.45
CA PRO A 107 -35.55 13.16 -26.20
C PRO A 107 -36.87 12.43 -25.94
N LEU A 108 -37.67 12.97 -25.00
CA LEU A 108 -39.08 12.65 -24.92
C LEU A 108 -39.71 13.03 -26.28
N ASP A 109 -39.96 12.01 -27.10
CA ASP A 109 -41.02 12.00 -28.10
C ASP A 109 -42.34 12.28 -27.35
N ASP A 110 -42.84 13.51 -27.46
CA ASP A 110 -44.22 13.84 -27.12
C ASP A 110 -44.94 14.22 -28.42
N ASP A 111 -45.29 13.17 -29.17
CA ASP A 111 -46.40 13.18 -30.11
C ASP A 111 -47.70 13.31 -29.29
N HIS A 112 -48.20 14.54 -29.13
CA HIS A 112 -49.59 14.75 -28.76
C HIS A 112 -50.22 16.00 -29.37
N ALA A 113 -50.84 15.75 -30.54
CA ALA A 113 -52.16 16.20 -30.94
C ALA A 113 -52.59 17.66 -30.63
N ARG A 114 -52.66 18.46 -31.69
CA ARG A 114 -53.90 19.17 -32.08
C ARG A 114 -53.90 19.56 -33.56
#